data_AF-A0A945AMG6-F1
#
_entry.id   AF-A0A945AMG6-F1
#
_cell.length_a   1.000
_cell.length_b   1.000
_cell.length_c   1.000
_cell.angle_alpha   90.00
_cell.angle_beta   90.00
_cell.angle_gamma   90.00
#
_symmetry.space_group_name_H-M   'P 1'
#
loop_
_entity.id
_entity.type
_entity.pdbx_description
1 polymer ?
#
loop_
_entity_poly.entity_id
_entity_poly.type
_entity_poly.pdbx_seq_one_letter_code
_entity_poly.pdbx_strand_id
1 'polypeptide(L)'
;MYKTGMYHFIPFLTTILGLVFTNLLLGIGIGLVIALLCVLLENYKVSGYYHEEHEDKTIIIRLSEQVSFLNKANILKTLDRISDHSKVVIDASDSRYIDYDVYEIINNFKAEAKRKDIQLKIINLNGYGSLEPVDKALLGKNNNQSTVYDSSVSASEHN
;
A
#
# COMPACT_ATOMS: atom_id res chain seq x y z
N MET A 1 -19.45 -17.49 9.39
CA MET A 1 -20.57 -16.57 9.09
C MET A 1 -21.28 -15.99 10.34
N TYR A 2 -20.75 -16.14 11.56
CA TYR A 2 -21.35 -15.59 12.80
C TYR A 2 -20.49 -14.55 13.54
N LYS A 3 -19.30 -14.21 13.01
CA LYS A 3 -18.38 -13.26 13.66
C LYS A 3 -18.50 -11.80 13.18
N THR A 4 -19.22 -11.55 12.09
CA THR A 4 -19.36 -10.21 11.51
C THR A 4 -20.45 -9.38 12.19
N GLY A 5 -21.43 -10.03 12.85
CA GLY A 5 -22.56 -9.34 13.47
C GLY A 5 -22.17 -8.42 14.63
N MET A 6 -21.24 -8.85 15.49
CA MET A 6 -20.78 -8.05 16.64
C MET A 6 -20.11 -6.73 16.23
N TYR A 7 -19.41 -6.72 15.11
CA TYR A 7 -18.67 -5.56 14.64
C TYR A 7 -19.60 -4.40 14.23
N HIS A 8 -20.80 -4.71 13.72
CA HIS A 8 -21.83 -3.72 13.41
C HIS A 8 -22.81 -3.49 14.57
N PHE A 9 -23.03 -4.49 15.43
CA PHE A 9 -23.96 -4.41 16.55
C PHE A 9 -23.47 -3.48 17.68
N ILE A 10 -22.18 -3.49 17.99
CA ILE A 10 -21.59 -2.62 19.03
C ILE A 10 -21.78 -1.12 18.73
N PRO A 11 -21.43 -0.60 17.54
CA PRO A 11 -21.64 0.81 17.23
C PRO A 11 -23.13 1.19 17.17
N PHE A 12 -24.00 0.30 16.70
CA PHE A 12 -25.45 0.53 16.70
C PHE A 12 -26.02 0.68 18.12
N LEU A 13 -25.69 -0.24 19.03
CA LEU A 13 -26.18 -0.21 20.41
C LEU A 13 -25.61 0.98 21.19
N THR A 14 -24.35 1.33 20.94
CA THR A 14 -23.71 2.51 21.55
C THR A 14 -24.44 3.79 21.17
N THR A 15 -24.87 3.91 19.91
CA THR A 15 -25.59 5.08 19.43
C THR A 15 -26.98 5.18 20.08
N ILE A 16 -27.70 4.06 20.22
CA ILE A 16 -29.02 4.02 20.89
C ILE A 16 -28.89 4.42 22.37
N LEU A 17 -27.92 3.87 23.09
CA LEU A 17 -27.71 4.19 24.50
C LEU A 17 -27.29 5.66 24.67
N GLY A 18 -26.40 6.18 23.83
CA GLY A 18 -26.02 7.61 23.87
C GLY A 18 -27.20 8.55 23.57
N LEU A 19 -28.06 8.19 22.61
CA LEU A 19 -29.25 8.96 22.27
C LEU A 19 -30.25 9.05 23.42
N VAL A 20 -30.45 7.93 24.13
CA VAL A 20 -31.41 7.80 25.23
C VAL A 20 -30.94 8.50 26.51
N PHE A 21 -29.63 8.49 26.79
CA PHE A 21 -29.11 8.93 28.09
C PHE A 21 -28.50 10.35 28.13
N THR A 22 -28.16 11.00 26.99
CA THR A 22 -27.32 12.21 27.01
C THR A 22 -27.86 13.43 26.22
N ASN A 23 -29.06 13.33 25.63
CA ASN A 23 -29.69 14.23 24.64
C ASN A 23 -29.39 13.84 23.19
N LEU A 24 -30.44 13.86 22.35
CA LEU A 24 -30.43 13.48 20.93
C LEU A 24 -29.25 14.09 20.15
N LEU A 25 -29.02 15.40 20.32
CA LEU A 25 -27.98 16.13 19.60
C LEU A 25 -26.56 15.68 19.98
N LEU A 26 -26.31 15.44 21.28
CA LEU A 26 -25.01 14.98 21.77
C LEU A 26 -24.74 13.53 21.36
N GLY A 27 -25.76 12.67 21.41
CA GLY A 27 -25.69 11.27 20.98
C GLY A 27 -25.35 11.13 19.49
N ILE A 28 -25.99 11.92 18.62
CA ILE A 28 -25.67 11.95 17.18
C ILE A 28 -24.25 12.47 16.95
N GLY A 29 -23.81 13.50 17.66
CA GLY A 29 -22.45 14.04 17.54
C GLY A 29 -21.37 13.00 17.85
N ILE A 30 -21.52 12.27 18.96
CA ILE A 30 -20.59 11.19 19.35
C ILE A 30 -20.64 10.03 18.33
N GLY A 31 -21.84 9.65 17.88
CA GLY A 31 -22.01 8.60 16.88
C GLY A 31 -21.31 8.90 15.57
N LEU A 32 -21.40 10.14 15.07
CA LEU A 32 -20.71 10.58 13.85
C LEU A 32 -19.18 10.53 14.00
N VAL A 33 -18.65 10.97 15.13
CA VAL A 33 -17.20 10.93 15.39
C VAL A 33 -16.71 9.48 15.42
N ILE A 34 -17.41 8.59 16.13
CA ILE A 34 -17.03 7.17 16.20
C ILE A 34 -17.15 6.50 14.83
N ALA A 35 -18.22 6.75 14.08
CA ALA A 35 -18.40 6.21 12.74
C ALA A 35 -17.28 6.65 11.78
N LEU A 36 -16.91 7.94 11.83
CA LEU A 36 -15.79 8.46 11.06
C LEU A 36 -14.48 7.75 11.44
N LEU A 37 -14.17 7.64 12.74
CA LEU A 37 -12.99 6.94 13.22
C LEU A 37 -12.97 5.46 12.80
N CYS A 38 -14.10 4.76 12.87
CA CYS A 38 -14.20 3.39 12.40
C CYS A 38 -13.91 3.27 10.90
N VAL A 39 -14.50 4.12 10.05
CA VAL A 39 -14.24 4.12 8.61
C VAL A 39 -12.76 4.37 8.32
N LEU A 40 -12.13 5.32 9.02
CA LEU A 40 -10.70 5.60 8.89
C LEU A 40 -9.84 4.39 9.31
N LEU A 41 -10.16 3.76 10.44
CA LEU A 41 -9.44 2.59 10.95
C LEU A 41 -9.61 1.35 10.04
N GLU A 42 -10.79 1.19 9.43
CA GLU A 42 -11.05 0.14 8.43
C GLU A 42 -10.24 0.40 7.17
N ASN A 43 -10.23 1.64 6.67
CA ASN A 43 -9.50 2.04 5.48
C ASN A 43 -7.98 1.86 5.65
N TYR A 44 -7.45 2.18 6.84
CA TYR A 44 -6.04 1.97 7.18
C TYR A 44 -5.60 0.49 7.09
N LYS A 45 -6.54 -0.47 7.23
CA LYS A 45 -6.26 -1.91 7.10
C LYS A 45 -6.32 -2.40 5.65
N VAL A 46 -6.82 -1.62 4.70
CA VAL A 46 -6.83 -2.00 3.30
C VAL A 46 -5.39 -1.94 2.78
N SER A 47 -4.82 -3.12 2.55
CA SER A 47 -3.49 -3.26 1.97
C SER A 47 -3.48 -2.69 0.55
N GLY A 48 -2.65 -1.68 0.31
CA GLY A 48 -2.43 -1.11 -1.04
C GLY A 48 -1.48 -1.96 -1.89
N TYR A 49 -1.36 -3.25 -1.58
CA TYR A 49 -0.57 -4.22 -2.33
C TYR A 49 -1.07 -5.64 -2.06
N TYR A 50 -0.91 -6.51 -3.05
CA TYR A 50 -1.26 -7.93 -2.99
C TYR A 50 0.00 -8.77 -2.78
N HIS A 51 -0.08 -9.77 -1.92
CA HIS A 51 1.02 -10.67 -1.56
C HIS A 51 0.71 -12.08 -2.07
N GLU A 52 1.52 -12.58 -3.00
CA GLU A 52 1.49 -13.98 -3.47
C GLU A 52 2.80 -14.66 -3.05
N GLU A 53 2.70 -15.69 -2.21
CA GLU A 53 3.80 -16.64 -2.00
C GLU A 53 3.68 -17.75 -3.04
N HIS A 54 4.68 -17.84 -3.93
CA HIS A 54 4.81 -18.98 -4.84
C HIS A 54 5.56 -20.14 -4.16
N GLU A 55 5.30 -21.38 -4.63
CA GLU A 55 5.94 -22.63 -4.15
C GLU A 55 7.49 -22.56 -4.09
N ASP A 56 8.09 -21.68 -4.89
CA ASP A 56 9.55 -21.47 -4.98
C ASP A 56 10.10 -20.45 -3.96
N LYS A 57 9.37 -20.20 -2.86
CA LYS A 57 9.69 -19.21 -1.80
C LYS A 57 9.91 -17.78 -2.32
N THR A 58 9.34 -17.47 -3.48
CA THR A 58 9.42 -16.12 -4.05
C THR A 58 8.23 -15.31 -3.57
N ILE A 59 8.53 -14.22 -2.89
CA ILE A 59 7.56 -13.26 -2.38
C ILE A 59 7.30 -12.23 -3.48
N ILE A 60 6.09 -12.17 -3.99
CA ILE A 60 5.68 -11.16 -4.97
C ILE A 60 4.80 -10.12 -4.27
N ILE A 61 5.22 -8.86 -4.32
CA ILE A 61 4.51 -7.70 -3.80
C ILE A 61 4.05 -6.89 -5.00
N ARG A 62 2.78 -7.01 -5.38
CA ARG A 62 2.18 -6.18 -6.44
C ARG A 62 1.60 -4.92 -5.82
N LEU A 63 2.10 -3.75 -6.21
CA LEU A 63 1.57 -2.47 -5.78
C LEU A 63 0.21 -2.19 -6.43
N SER A 64 -0.71 -1.60 -5.67
CA SER A 64 -2.01 -1.16 -6.19
C SER A 64 -1.85 -0.02 -7.21
N GLU A 65 -2.93 0.21 -7.97
CA GLU A 65 -3.02 1.33 -8.92
C GLU A 65 -2.74 2.69 -8.28
N GLN A 66 -3.17 2.87 -7.03
CA GLN A 66 -2.95 4.10 -6.27
C GLN A 66 -2.35 3.76 -4.91
N VAL A 67 -1.06 4.05 -4.76
CA VAL A 67 -0.30 3.80 -3.53
C VAL A 67 -0.08 5.12 -2.82
N SER A 68 -0.85 5.35 -1.77
CA SER A 68 -0.87 6.61 -1.02
C SER A 68 0.02 6.56 0.22
N PHE A 69 0.26 7.72 0.85
CA PHE A 69 0.89 7.82 2.16
C PHE A 69 0.22 6.92 3.23
N LEU A 70 -1.09 6.69 3.18
CA LEU A 70 -1.77 5.81 4.14
C LEU A 70 -1.28 4.36 4.07
N ASN A 71 -0.73 3.94 2.92
CA ASN A 71 -0.19 2.59 2.73
C ASN A 71 1.24 2.44 3.29
N LYS A 72 1.93 3.55 3.61
CA LYS A 72 3.32 3.59 4.09
C LYS A 72 3.60 2.60 5.23
N ALA A 73 2.75 2.61 6.26
CA ALA A 73 2.95 1.78 7.44
C ALA A 73 2.76 0.28 7.16
N ASN A 74 1.88 -0.07 6.23
CA ASN A 74 1.68 -1.46 5.83
C ASN A 74 2.88 -1.95 5.00
N ILE A 75 3.32 -1.15 4.02
CA ILE A 75 4.49 -1.47 3.19
C ILE A 75 5.74 -1.67 4.05
N LEU A 76 6.02 -0.73 4.98
CA LEU A 76 7.16 -0.86 5.88
C LEU A 76 7.10 -2.15 6.70
N LYS A 77 5.95 -2.45 7.32
CA LYS A 77 5.75 -3.68 8.09
C LYS A 77 5.93 -4.94 7.25
N THR A 78 5.49 -4.94 6.00
CA THR A 78 5.68 -6.10 5.13
C THR A 78 7.14 -6.26 4.76
N LEU A 79 7.84 -5.19 4.37
CA LEU A 79 9.26 -5.24 4.03
C LEU A 79 10.12 -5.68 5.22
N ASP A 80 9.80 -5.23 6.44
CA ASP A 80 10.50 -5.61 7.66
C ASP A 80 10.35 -7.09 8.02
N ARG A 81 9.21 -7.70 7.67
CA ARG A 81 8.88 -9.11 7.94
C ARG A 81 9.53 -10.09 6.96
N ILE A 82 10.09 -9.60 5.86
CA ILE A 82 10.76 -10.44 4.88
C ILE A 82 12.00 -11.06 5.53
N SER A 83 12.09 -12.38 5.45
CA SER A 83 13.21 -13.15 5.96
C SER A 83 14.46 -12.97 5.12
N ASP A 84 15.62 -13.12 5.75
CA ASP A 84 16.92 -13.13 5.09
C ASP A 84 17.00 -14.27 4.05
N HIS A 85 17.85 -14.11 3.03
CA HIS A 85 18.06 -15.07 1.93
C HIS A 85 16.81 -15.41 1.09
N SER A 86 15.79 -14.53 1.09
CA SER A 86 14.56 -14.71 0.31
C SER A 86 14.67 -14.12 -1.11
N LYS A 87 13.73 -14.51 -1.98
CA LYS A 87 13.55 -13.88 -3.30
C LYS A 87 12.32 -12.98 -3.24
N VAL A 88 12.48 -11.71 -3.60
CA VAL A 88 11.41 -10.71 -3.52
C VAL A 88 11.26 -10.00 -4.86
N VAL A 89 10.03 -9.91 -5.34
CA VAL A 89 9.68 -9.13 -6.53
C VAL A 89 8.71 -8.02 -6.09
N ILE A 90 9.10 -6.76 -6.29
CA ILE A 90 8.20 -5.61 -6.11
C ILE A 90 7.76 -5.16 -7.50
N ASP A 91 6.47 -5.28 -7.79
CA ASP A 91 5.89 -4.97 -9.09
C ASP A 91 5.00 -3.74 -9.02
N ALA A 92 5.42 -2.67 -9.70
CA ALA A 92 4.70 -1.40 -9.83
C ALA A 92 4.10 -1.22 -11.24
N SER A 93 3.93 -2.29 -12.03
CA SER A 93 3.45 -2.20 -13.42
C SER A 93 2.01 -1.70 -13.53
N ASP A 94 1.20 -1.92 -12.49
CA ASP A 94 -0.19 -1.45 -12.42
C ASP A 94 -0.33 -0.09 -11.73
N SER A 95 0.74 0.43 -11.12
CA SER A 95 0.71 1.71 -10.40
C SER A 95 0.55 2.89 -11.35
N ARG A 96 -0.48 3.71 -11.09
CA ARG A 96 -0.73 5.00 -11.73
C ARG A 96 -0.43 6.18 -10.83
N TYR A 97 -0.36 5.95 -9.52
CA TYR A 97 0.12 6.95 -8.58
C TYR A 97 0.89 6.29 -7.43
N ILE A 98 2.05 6.84 -7.09
CA ILE A 98 2.84 6.41 -5.93
C ILE A 98 3.24 7.63 -5.12
N ASP A 99 2.90 7.65 -3.84
CA ASP A 99 3.33 8.69 -2.92
C ASP A 99 4.86 8.70 -2.74
N TYR A 100 5.45 9.88 -2.61
CA TYR A 100 6.90 10.05 -2.43
C TYR A 100 7.43 9.21 -1.25
N ASP A 101 6.72 9.21 -0.13
CA ASP A 101 7.16 8.51 1.08
C ASP A 101 7.19 6.99 0.87
N VAL A 102 6.29 6.46 0.05
CA VAL A 102 6.26 5.04 -0.28
C VAL A 102 7.40 4.69 -1.23
N TYR A 103 7.61 5.51 -2.26
CA TYR A 103 8.72 5.36 -3.19
C TYR A 103 10.06 5.35 -2.43
N GLU A 104 10.25 6.27 -1.49
CA GLU A 104 11.46 6.36 -0.67
C GLU A 104 11.68 5.09 0.17
N ILE A 105 10.64 4.55 0.81
CA ILE A 105 10.73 3.29 1.57
C ILE A 105 11.19 2.14 0.68
N ILE A 106 10.60 1.99 -0.51
CA ILE A 106 10.97 0.92 -1.43
C ILE A 106 12.42 1.10 -1.91
N ASN A 107 12.84 2.34 -2.14
CA ASN A 107 14.22 2.63 -2.54
C ASN A 107 15.23 2.32 -1.42
N ASN A 108 14.90 2.70 -0.18
CA ASN A 108 15.73 2.39 1.01
C ASN A 108 15.82 0.89 1.28
N PHE A 109 14.74 0.14 0.98
CA PHE A 109 14.74 -1.32 1.10
C PHE A 109 15.78 -2.01 0.21
N LYS A 110 16.26 -1.39 -0.88
CA LYS A 110 17.36 -1.96 -1.70
C LYS A 110 18.64 -2.19 -0.89
N ALA A 111 18.96 -1.27 0.02
CA ALA A 111 20.14 -1.38 0.88
C ALA A 111 19.96 -2.48 1.95
N GLU A 112 18.77 -2.55 2.54
CA GLU A 112 18.40 -3.63 3.48
C GLU A 112 18.38 -5.00 2.81
N ALA A 113 17.83 -5.10 1.60
CA ALA A 113 17.81 -6.33 0.82
C ALA A 113 19.23 -6.84 0.55
N LYS A 114 20.16 -5.94 0.18
CA LYS A 114 21.58 -6.30 0.01
C LYS A 114 22.20 -6.80 1.32
N ARG A 115 21.88 -6.16 2.46
CA ARG A 115 22.39 -6.57 3.78
C ARG A 115 21.85 -7.93 4.24
N LYS A 116 20.60 -8.23 3.94
CA LYS A 116 19.91 -9.48 4.29
C LYS A 116 20.06 -10.60 3.25
N ASP A 117 20.89 -10.37 2.22
CA ASP A 117 21.08 -11.29 1.09
C ASP A 117 19.75 -11.67 0.38
N ILE A 118 18.85 -10.70 0.27
CA ILE A 118 17.56 -10.84 -0.41
C ILE A 118 17.77 -10.58 -1.91
N GLN A 119 17.33 -11.51 -2.75
CA GLN A 119 17.30 -11.35 -4.20
C GLN A 119 16.12 -10.46 -4.59
N LEU A 120 16.34 -9.16 -4.62
CA LEU A 120 15.33 -8.16 -4.93
C LEU A 120 15.26 -7.86 -6.43
N LYS A 121 14.07 -8.04 -7.03
CA LYS A 121 13.71 -7.53 -8.36
C LYS A 121 12.63 -6.45 -8.22
N ILE A 122 12.85 -5.29 -8.84
CA ILE A 122 11.86 -4.22 -8.89
C ILE A 122 11.42 -4.04 -10.34
N ILE A 123 10.12 -4.00 -10.57
CA ILE A 123 9.51 -3.85 -11.89
C ILE A 123 8.76 -2.51 -11.92
N ASN A 124 9.09 -1.68 -12.90
CA ASN A 124 8.37 -0.45 -13.24
C ASN A 124 8.24 0.61 -12.13
N LEU A 125 9.18 0.67 -11.20
CA LEU A 125 9.22 1.73 -10.18
C LEU A 125 10.08 2.91 -10.67
N ASN A 126 9.53 3.74 -11.54
CA ASN A 126 10.29 4.80 -12.24
C ASN A 126 10.21 6.18 -11.57
N GLY A 127 9.35 6.36 -10.56
CA GLY A 127 9.16 7.65 -9.89
C GLY A 127 8.02 7.63 -8.87
N TYR A 128 7.56 8.83 -8.51
CA TYR A 128 6.46 9.09 -7.59
C TYR A 128 5.55 10.20 -8.15
N GLY A 129 4.39 10.41 -7.55
CA GLY A 129 3.31 11.22 -8.09
C GLY A 129 2.48 10.42 -9.10
N SER A 130 1.92 11.10 -10.10
CA SER A 130 1.18 10.45 -11.19
C SER A 130 2.17 9.80 -12.15
N LEU A 131 1.94 8.54 -12.48
CA LEU A 131 2.77 7.73 -13.37
C LEU A 131 2.06 7.51 -14.69
N GLU A 132 2.83 7.50 -15.78
CA GLU A 132 2.32 7.15 -17.10
C GLU A 132 1.94 5.66 -17.17
N PRO A 133 0.81 5.30 -17.78
CA PRO A 133 0.42 3.91 -17.97
C PRO A 133 1.48 3.14 -18.75
N VAL A 134 1.81 1.94 -18.27
CA VAL A 134 2.84 1.12 -18.92
C VAL A 134 2.22 0.13 -19.88
N ASP A 135 2.74 0.12 -21.10
CA ASP A 135 2.38 -0.88 -22.09
C ASP A 135 2.95 -2.25 -21.66
N LYS A 136 2.05 -3.13 -21.20
CA LYS A 136 2.39 -4.47 -20.72
C LYS A 136 3.04 -5.34 -21.80
N ALA A 137 2.82 -5.04 -23.09
CA ALA A 137 3.47 -5.75 -24.18
C ALA A 137 5.00 -5.54 -24.19
N LEU A 138 5.49 -4.42 -23.64
CA LEU A 138 6.91 -4.10 -23.55
C LEU A 138 7.59 -4.76 -22.35
N LEU A 139 6.85 -4.99 -21.26
CA LEU A 139 7.37 -5.63 -20.05
C LEU A 139 7.69 -7.12 -20.24
N GLY A 140 6.88 -7.83 -21.03
CA GLY A 140 7.08 -9.26 -21.30
C GLY A 140 8.35 -9.58 -22.10
N LYS A 141 8.91 -8.59 -22.81
CA LYS A 141 10.09 -8.76 -23.68
C LYS A 141 11.43 -8.50 -22.98
N ASN A 142 11.43 -7.73 -21.88
CA ASN A 142 12.63 -7.20 -21.22
C ASN A 142 12.98 -7.89 -19.88
N ASN A 143 12.57 -9.15 -19.68
CA ASN A 143 12.83 -9.90 -18.45
C ASN A 143 14.31 -10.20 -18.14
N ASN A 144 15.26 -9.70 -18.96
CA ASN A 144 16.69 -9.92 -18.82
C ASN A 144 17.56 -8.69 -18.56
N GLN A 145 17.04 -7.45 -18.47
CA GLN A 145 17.89 -6.28 -18.17
C GLN A 145 17.18 -5.24 -17.30
N SER A 146 17.78 -4.97 -16.14
CA SER A 146 17.48 -3.83 -15.27
C SER A 146 17.66 -2.53 -16.03
N THR A 147 16.58 -1.85 -16.41
CA THR A 147 16.68 -0.50 -16.99
C THR A 147 16.55 0.55 -15.90
N VAL A 148 17.68 1.19 -15.59
CA VAL A 148 17.74 2.54 -15.05
C VAL A 148 17.22 3.47 -16.14
N TYR A 149 16.02 4.02 -15.98
CA TYR A 149 15.59 5.17 -16.76
C TYR A 149 16.07 6.42 -16.02
N ASP A 150 17.04 7.12 -16.61
CA ASP A 150 17.65 8.32 -16.07
C ASP A 150 16.61 9.46 -16.03
N SER A 151 16.37 10.03 -14.85
CA SER A 151 15.42 11.11 -14.59
C SER A 151 15.90 12.49 -15.04
N SER A 152 16.96 12.57 -15.86
CA SER A 152 17.57 13.84 -16.29
C SER A 152 16.82 14.58 -17.40
N VAL A 153 15.73 14.05 -17.95
CA VAL A 153 15.05 14.66 -19.13
C VAL A 153 13.78 15.45 -18.79
N SER A 154 13.21 15.37 -17.58
CA SER A 154 11.95 16.07 -17.28
C SER A 154 12.09 17.51 -16.74
N ALA A 155 13.30 18.06 -16.69
CA ALA A 155 13.57 19.38 -16.08
C ALA A 155 13.68 20.55 -17.07
N SER A 156 13.34 20.39 -18.36
CA SER A 156 13.58 21.43 -19.38
C SER A 156 12.36 21.97 -20.11
N GLU A 157 11.12 21.72 -19.67
CA GLU A 157 9.95 22.32 -20.31
C GLU A 157 8.89 22.71 -19.27
N HIS A 158 9.12 23.79 -18.53
CA HIS A 158 8.07 24.71 -18.05
C HIS A 158 8.72 26.08 -17.80
N ASN A 159 8.72 26.91 -18.84
CA ASN A 159 8.81 28.37 -18.78
C ASN A 159 7.51 28.92 -19.36
#